data_AF-A0A158S0Q1-F1
#
_entry.id   AF-A0A158S0Q1-F1
#
_cell.length_a   1.000
_cell.length_b   1.000
_cell.length_c   1.000
_cell.angle_alpha   90.00
_cell.angle_beta   90.00
_cell.angle_gamma   90.00
#
_symmetry.space_group_name_H-M   'P 1'
#
loop_
_entity.id
_entity.type
_entity.pdbx_description
1 polymer ?
#
loop_
_entity_poly.entity_id
_entity_poly.type
_entity_poly.pdbx_seq_one_letter_code
_entity_poly.pdbx_strand_id
1 'polypeptide(L)'
;MDHIAPNPSRRAILGALTTIPTAALAMPAVLPGKSALAALWKVYGDEPVALLRTREGRSLSRERYHRAREFLPRFWGERPGNWPDFLYHAGITAQLALSSHLLDVGFPDRWCARHIGLQVARSLTYANATGFGHECPDMARLALVLTPYCKWNRISLLDGMPHDDGFTPEAVTAVLDNLLVQVGQVTGHALPRGRTARRVRG
;
A
#
# COMPACT_ATOMS: atom_id res chain seq x y z
N MET A 1 75.43 -0.40 34.34
CA MET A 1 75.46 -1.83 34.01
C MET A 1 74.05 -2.23 33.61
N ASP A 2 73.50 -1.64 32.53
CA ASP A 2 73.75 -1.97 31.11
C ASP A 2 73.34 -3.44 30.86
N HIS A 3 72.30 -3.75 30.07
CA HIS A 3 72.26 -3.51 28.63
C HIS A 3 70.83 -3.54 28.01
N ILE A 4 70.56 -2.51 27.19
CA ILE A 4 70.15 -2.56 25.77
C ILE A 4 68.78 -3.17 25.36
N ALA A 5 67.96 -2.30 24.76
CA ALA A 5 66.71 -2.52 24.01
C ALA A 5 66.99 -2.86 22.51
N PRO A 6 66.07 -2.75 21.51
CA PRO A 6 64.59 -2.91 21.43
C PRO A 6 64.11 -3.77 20.21
N ASN A 7 62.78 -3.87 20.06
CA ASN A 7 61.98 -4.00 18.81
C ASN A 7 61.66 -5.40 18.19
N PRO A 8 60.53 -5.55 17.44
CA PRO A 8 59.55 -4.53 17.04
C PRO A 8 58.07 -4.81 17.40
N SER A 9 57.33 -3.70 17.41
CA SER A 9 55.88 -3.55 17.30
C SER A 9 55.20 -4.53 16.32
N ARG A 10 54.09 -5.14 16.75
CA ARG A 10 53.06 -5.74 15.87
C ARG A 10 51.73 -5.00 16.01
N ARG A 11 51.77 -3.69 15.81
CA ARG A 11 50.63 -2.92 15.33
C ARG A 11 50.52 -3.12 13.81
N ALA A 12 50.00 -4.26 13.41
CA ALA A 12 49.55 -4.64 12.07
C ALA A 12 49.11 -6.10 12.22
N ILE A 13 47.82 -6.40 12.33
CA ILE A 13 46.98 -6.72 11.18
C ILE A 13 45.56 -6.25 11.52
N LEU A 14 45.25 -5.00 11.16
CA LEU A 14 43.92 -4.59 10.75
C LEU A 14 43.87 -4.86 9.26
N GLY A 15 43.12 -5.88 8.85
CA GLY A 15 43.08 -6.34 7.47
C GLY A 15 41.68 -6.82 7.10
N ALA A 16 40.86 -5.87 6.69
CA ALA A 16 39.78 -6.01 5.71
C ALA A 16 38.71 -7.09 5.97
N LEU A 17 37.75 -6.78 6.85
CA LEU A 17 36.38 -7.21 6.61
C LEU A 17 35.75 -6.22 5.63
N THR A 18 35.61 -6.70 4.42
CA THR A 18 34.99 -6.06 3.26
C THR A 18 33.67 -5.42 3.64
N THR A 19 33.61 -4.10 3.54
CA THR A 19 32.37 -3.35 3.37
C THR A 19 31.66 -3.88 2.14
N ILE A 20 30.61 -4.66 2.34
CA ILE A 20 29.61 -4.92 1.30
C ILE A 20 28.99 -3.55 1.01
N PRO A 21 29.04 -3.04 -0.23
CA PRO A 21 28.18 -1.92 -0.59
C PRO A 21 26.79 -2.52 -0.67
N THR A 22 26.07 -2.54 0.45
CA THR A 22 24.62 -2.58 0.38
C THR A 22 24.24 -1.24 -0.21
N ALA A 23 24.23 -1.18 -1.54
CA ALA A 23 23.37 -0.29 -2.28
C ALA A 23 21.93 -0.70 -1.96
N ALA A 24 21.54 -0.48 -0.70
CA ALA A 24 20.17 -0.18 -0.38
C ALA A 24 19.88 1.00 -1.30
N LEU A 25 19.00 0.77 -2.27
CA LEU A 25 18.22 1.83 -2.86
C LEU A 25 17.55 2.54 -1.69
N ALA A 26 18.27 3.48 -1.08
CA ALA A 26 17.69 4.59 -0.39
C ALA A 26 16.88 5.28 -1.47
N MET A 27 15.62 4.86 -1.59
CA MET A 27 14.61 5.66 -2.25
C MET A 27 14.81 7.06 -1.67
N PRO A 28 15.13 8.08 -2.48
CA PRO A 28 15.27 9.41 -1.95
C PRO A 28 13.99 9.70 -1.19
N ALA A 29 14.11 10.17 0.05
CA ALA A 29 12.96 10.68 0.80
C ALA A 29 12.37 11.82 -0.03
N VAL A 30 11.40 11.46 -0.88
CA VAL A 30 10.82 12.39 -1.83
C VAL A 30 9.99 13.35 -0.99
N LEU A 31 10.31 14.64 -1.08
CA LEU A 31 9.48 15.71 -0.55
C LEU A 31 8.00 15.41 -0.88
N PRO A 32 7.10 15.30 0.12
CA PRO A 32 5.71 15.00 -0.17
C PRO A 32 5.12 16.16 -0.97
N GLY A 33 4.61 15.87 -2.17
CA GLY A 33 4.00 16.90 -3.03
C GLY A 33 4.29 16.74 -4.53
N LYS A 34 4.37 17.89 -5.21
CA LYS A 34 4.35 17.98 -6.69
C LYS A 34 5.55 17.29 -7.37
N SER A 35 6.73 17.27 -6.75
CA SER A 35 7.92 16.62 -7.30
C SER A 35 7.78 15.10 -7.32
N ALA A 36 7.14 14.50 -6.30
CA ALA A 36 6.85 13.06 -6.26
C ALA A 36 5.92 12.65 -7.39
N LEU A 37 4.84 13.40 -7.60
CA LEU A 37 3.87 13.12 -8.67
C LEU A 37 4.50 13.26 -10.05
N ALA A 38 5.32 14.29 -10.28
CA ALA A 38 6.02 14.46 -11.56
C ALA A 38 6.94 13.27 -11.87
N ALA A 39 7.62 12.73 -10.86
CA ALA A 39 8.43 11.52 -11.02
C ALA A 39 7.56 10.30 -11.37
N LEU A 40 6.43 10.10 -10.69
CA LEU A 40 5.51 8.99 -10.98
C LEU A 40 4.91 9.07 -12.39
N TRP A 41 4.49 10.25 -12.84
CA TRP A 41 3.99 10.43 -14.21
C TRP A 41 5.03 10.03 -15.24
N LYS A 42 6.31 10.38 -15.02
CA LYS A 42 7.40 9.97 -15.90
C LYS A 42 7.64 8.46 -15.86
N VAL A 43 7.63 7.85 -14.68
CA VAL A 43 7.88 6.41 -14.48
C VAL A 43 6.79 5.57 -15.14
N TYR A 44 5.53 5.98 -15.02
CA TYR A 44 4.39 5.22 -15.53
C TYR A 44 3.90 5.68 -16.90
N GLY A 45 4.42 6.79 -17.44
CA GLY A 45 3.93 7.41 -18.67
C GLY A 45 2.52 8.00 -18.54
N ASP A 46 2.14 8.41 -17.32
CA ASP A 46 0.80 8.93 -17.04
C ASP A 46 0.68 10.41 -17.40
N GLU A 47 -0.53 10.84 -17.78
CA GLU A 47 -0.82 12.23 -18.09
C GLU A 47 -0.76 13.07 -16.80
N PRO A 48 -0.01 14.19 -16.77
CA PRO A 48 -0.02 15.11 -15.65
C PRO A 48 -1.42 15.60 -15.31
N VAL A 49 -1.75 15.68 -14.02
CA VAL A 49 -3.06 16.12 -13.56
C VAL A 49 -2.95 17.12 -12.41
N ALA A 50 -3.73 18.20 -12.50
CA ALA A 50 -3.88 19.13 -11.40
C ALA A 50 -4.81 18.51 -10.35
N LEU A 51 -4.33 18.34 -9.13
CA LEU A 51 -5.15 17.87 -8.02
C LEU A 51 -6.06 19.01 -7.56
N LEU A 52 -7.37 18.78 -7.65
CA LEU A 52 -8.38 19.73 -7.21
C LEU A 52 -9.41 19.02 -6.35
N ARG A 53 -9.52 19.44 -5.08
CA ARG A 53 -10.57 18.94 -4.19
C ARG A 53 -11.92 19.49 -4.64
N THR A 54 -12.88 18.59 -4.85
CA THR A 54 -14.27 18.92 -5.21
C THR A 54 -15.24 18.26 -4.24
N ARG A 55 -16.48 18.76 -4.20
CA ARG A 55 -17.54 18.17 -3.38
C ARG A 55 -17.89 16.76 -3.88
N GLU A 56 -17.93 16.60 -5.19
CA GLU A 56 -18.20 15.35 -5.88
C GLU A 56 -17.10 14.32 -5.57
N GLY A 57 -15.83 14.71 -5.67
CA GLY A 57 -14.68 13.87 -5.31
C GLY A 57 -14.72 13.43 -3.85
N ARG A 58 -15.04 14.35 -2.92
CA ARG A 58 -15.20 14.01 -1.50
C ARG A 58 -16.38 13.08 -1.22
N SER A 59 -17.48 13.21 -1.96
CA SER A 59 -18.65 12.32 -1.85
C SER A 59 -18.31 10.91 -2.33
N LEU A 60 -17.71 10.79 -3.51
CA LEU A 60 -17.26 9.51 -4.06
C LEU A 60 -16.19 8.86 -3.18
N SER A 61 -15.25 9.66 -2.66
CA SER A 61 -14.26 9.23 -1.70
C SER A 61 -14.91 8.56 -0.48
N ARG A 62 -15.92 9.21 0.11
CA ARG A 62 -16.67 8.66 1.26
C ARG A 62 -17.40 7.37 0.89
N GLU A 63 -18.07 7.32 -0.26
CA GLU A 63 -18.76 6.11 -0.72
C GLU A 63 -17.78 4.93 -0.85
N ARG A 64 -16.63 5.16 -1.51
CA ARG A 64 -15.60 4.12 -1.68
C ARG A 64 -15.04 3.63 -0.36
N TYR A 65 -14.81 4.53 0.60
CA TYR A 65 -14.36 4.14 1.93
C TYR A 65 -15.36 3.19 2.61
N HIS A 66 -16.66 3.52 2.58
CA HIS A 66 -17.67 2.65 3.19
C HIS A 66 -17.81 1.33 2.45
N ARG A 67 -17.82 1.34 1.12
CA ARG A 67 -17.85 0.12 0.31
C ARG A 67 -16.62 -0.75 0.57
N ALA A 68 -15.43 -0.16 0.74
CA ALA A 68 -14.23 -0.91 1.08
C ALA A 68 -14.39 -1.70 2.39
N ARG A 69 -15.03 -1.10 3.40
CA ARG A 69 -15.34 -1.77 4.68
C ARG A 69 -16.34 -2.90 4.53
N GLU A 70 -17.34 -2.75 3.66
CA GLU A 70 -18.33 -3.79 3.37
C GLU A 70 -17.71 -5.00 2.66
N PHE A 71 -16.74 -4.76 1.77
CA PHE A 71 -16.06 -5.81 1.00
C PHE A 71 -14.95 -6.53 1.77
N LEU A 72 -14.54 -6.05 2.94
CA LEU A 72 -13.45 -6.64 3.70
C LEU A 72 -13.76 -8.12 4.02
N PRO A 73 -12.93 -9.07 3.54
CA PRO A 73 -13.25 -10.49 3.63
C PRO A 73 -12.89 -11.04 5.01
N ARG A 74 -13.75 -10.84 6.03
CA ARG A 74 -13.42 -11.21 7.43
C ARG A 74 -13.42 -12.72 7.74
N PHE A 75 -14.17 -13.54 6.99
CA PHE A 75 -14.43 -14.95 7.37
C PHE A 75 -14.33 -15.93 6.20
N TRP A 76 -13.71 -15.54 5.08
CA TRP A 76 -13.80 -16.30 3.83
C TRP A 76 -12.56 -17.14 3.52
N GLY A 77 -11.38 -16.73 4.00
CA GLY A 77 -10.11 -17.37 3.64
C GLY A 77 -9.85 -18.70 4.36
N GLU A 78 -10.57 -18.99 5.45
CA GLU A 78 -10.42 -20.23 6.22
C GLU A 78 -11.10 -21.45 5.57
N ARG A 79 -11.94 -21.24 4.54
CA ARG A 79 -12.61 -22.33 3.82
C ARG A 79 -11.71 -22.89 2.72
N PRO A 80 -11.53 -24.22 2.63
CA PRO A 80 -10.79 -24.84 1.54
C PRO A 80 -11.34 -24.41 0.16
N GLY A 81 -10.45 -24.04 -0.75
CA GLY A 81 -10.81 -23.62 -2.12
C GLY A 81 -11.22 -22.16 -2.29
N ASN A 82 -11.38 -21.39 -1.21
CA ASN A 82 -11.82 -19.98 -1.28
C ASN A 82 -10.68 -18.97 -1.36
N TRP A 83 -9.42 -19.40 -1.35
CA TRP A 83 -8.27 -18.49 -1.28
C TRP A 83 -8.19 -17.47 -2.44
N PRO A 84 -8.37 -17.86 -3.71
CA PRO A 84 -8.37 -16.88 -4.81
C PRO A 84 -9.55 -15.91 -4.72
N ASP A 85 -10.76 -16.40 -4.42
CA ASP A 85 -11.93 -15.55 -4.22
C ASP A 85 -11.69 -14.57 -3.05
N PHE A 86 -11.03 -15.01 -1.98
CA PHE A 86 -10.62 -14.16 -0.85
C PHE A 86 -9.63 -13.07 -1.30
N LEU A 87 -8.59 -13.41 -2.07
CA LEU A 87 -7.62 -12.44 -2.59
C LEU A 87 -8.25 -11.47 -3.61
N TYR A 88 -9.22 -11.92 -4.40
CA TYR A 88 -9.99 -11.05 -5.28
C TYR A 88 -10.75 -9.98 -4.49
N HIS A 89 -11.44 -10.37 -3.42
CA HIS A 89 -12.15 -9.43 -2.53
C HIS A 89 -11.20 -8.54 -1.75
N ALA A 90 -10.06 -9.08 -1.28
CA ALA A 90 -8.98 -8.30 -0.67
C ALA A 90 -8.48 -7.19 -1.62
N GLY A 91 -8.29 -7.50 -2.90
CA GLY A 91 -7.93 -6.55 -3.92
C GLY A 91 -8.98 -5.46 -4.16
N ILE A 92 -10.27 -5.83 -4.21
CA ILE A 92 -11.37 -4.86 -4.28
C ILE A 92 -11.35 -3.92 -3.07
N THR A 93 -11.23 -4.46 -1.85
CA THR A 93 -11.14 -3.66 -0.62
C THR A 93 -9.98 -2.69 -0.66
N ALA A 94 -8.77 -3.17 -0.98
CA ALA A 94 -7.58 -2.33 -1.05
C ALA A 94 -7.73 -1.22 -2.11
N GLN A 95 -8.24 -1.56 -3.30
CA GLN A 95 -8.42 -0.59 -4.38
C GLN A 95 -9.48 0.47 -4.03
N LEU A 96 -10.60 0.09 -3.42
CA LEU A 96 -11.61 1.03 -2.96
C LEU A 96 -11.07 1.95 -1.86
N ALA A 97 -10.32 1.41 -0.90
CA ALA A 97 -9.72 2.18 0.18
C ALA A 97 -8.69 3.20 -0.34
N LEU A 98 -7.76 2.77 -1.20
CA LEU A 98 -6.73 3.66 -1.75
C LEU A 98 -7.32 4.71 -2.69
N SER A 99 -8.27 4.33 -3.55
CA SER A 99 -8.95 5.29 -4.43
C SER A 99 -9.87 6.26 -3.67
N SER A 100 -10.34 5.91 -2.47
CA SER A 100 -10.99 6.86 -1.57
C SER A 100 -10.03 8.01 -1.21
N HIS A 101 -8.80 7.69 -0.79
CA HIS A 101 -7.78 8.71 -0.50
C HIS A 101 -7.47 9.56 -1.74
N LEU A 102 -7.23 8.94 -2.90
CA LEU A 102 -6.89 9.65 -4.13
C LEU A 102 -7.98 10.66 -4.56
N LEU A 103 -9.25 10.28 -4.44
CA LEU A 103 -10.36 11.19 -4.70
C LEU A 103 -10.44 12.33 -3.67
N ASP A 104 -10.12 12.08 -2.40
CA ASP A 104 -10.15 13.10 -1.35
C ASP A 104 -9.02 14.14 -1.51
N VAL A 105 -7.86 13.73 -2.02
CA VAL A 105 -6.75 14.65 -2.32
C VAL A 105 -6.92 15.38 -3.66
N GLY A 106 -7.88 14.95 -4.50
CA GLY A 106 -8.32 15.70 -5.67
C GLY A 106 -7.96 15.10 -7.03
N PHE A 107 -7.63 13.80 -7.10
CA PHE A 107 -7.54 13.13 -8.41
C PHE A 107 -8.93 13.01 -9.05
N PRO A 108 -9.07 13.30 -10.35
CA PRO A 108 -10.31 13.02 -11.08
C PRO A 108 -10.56 11.52 -11.17
N ASP A 109 -11.80 11.08 -10.97
CA ASP A 109 -12.11 9.65 -10.97
C ASP A 109 -11.77 8.96 -12.30
N ARG A 110 -12.09 9.63 -13.42
CA ARG A 110 -11.73 9.17 -14.78
C ARG A 110 -10.22 9.01 -14.97
N TRP A 111 -9.42 9.83 -14.29
CA TRP A 111 -7.97 9.75 -14.37
C TRP A 111 -7.49 8.51 -13.61
N CYS A 112 -7.99 8.29 -12.39
CA CYS A 112 -7.71 7.07 -11.62
C CYS A 112 -8.09 5.80 -12.40
N ALA A 113 -9.28 5.79 -13.03
CA ALA A 113 -9.73 4.64 -13.82
C ALA A 113 -8.80 4.32 -15.00
N ARG A 114 -8.33 5.36 -15.69
CA ARG A 114 -7.44 5.22 -16.86
C ARG A 114 -6.01 4.83 -16.48
N HIS A 115 -5.45 5.48 -15.46
CA HIS A 115 -4.01 5.42 -15.15
C HIS A 115 -3.65 4.46 -14.01
N ILE A 116 -4.59 4.17 -13.11
CA ILE A 116 -4.38 3.25 -11.99
C ILE A 116 -5.15 1.95 -12.23
N GLY A 117 -6.43 2.05 -12.59
CA GLY A 117 -7.28 0.89 -12.90
C GLY A 117 -7.30 -0.13 -11.76
N LEU A 118 -6.88 -1.37 -12.06
CA LEU A 118 -6.91 -2.51 -11.13
C LEU A 118 -5.57 -2.74 -10.40
N GLN A 119 -4.65 -1.79 -10.49
CA GLN A 119 -3.27 -1.92 -10.03
C GLN A 119 -3.12 -1.41 -8.59
N VAL A 120 -3.29 -2.30 -7.60
CA VAL A 120 -3.26 -1.95 -6.16
C VAL A 120 -1.92 -1.32 -5.76
N ALA A 121 -0.80 -1.88 -6.22
CA ALA A 121 0.54 -1.36 -5.95
C ALA A 121 0.70 0.07 -6.46
N ARG A 122 0.27 0.34 -7.70
CA ARG A 122 0.30 1.68 -8.28
C ARG A 122 -0.57 2.66 -7.49
N SER A 123 -1.76 2.21 -7.08
CA SER A 123 -2.68 3.00 -6.24
C SER A 123 -2.02 3.40 -4.91
N LEU A 124 -1.32 2.47 -4.25
CA LEU A 124 -0.58 2.70 -3.01
C LEU A 124 0.57 3.70 -3.21
N THR A 125 1.32 3.58 -4.31
CA THR A 125 2.41 4.50 -4.64
C THR A 125 1.90 5.94 -4.82
N TYR A 126 0.82 6.14 -5.58
CA TYR A 126 0.21 7.46 -5.74
C TYR A 126 -0.39 8.00 -4.44
N ALA A 127 -0.99 7.13 -3.61
CA ALA A 127 -1.52 7.54 -2.32
C ALA A 127 -0.39 8.04 -1.40
N ASN A 128 0.72 7.29 -1.31
CA ASN A 128 1.88 7.67 -0.50
C ASN A 128 2.52 8.98 -0.99
N ALA A 129 2.65 9.16 -2.32
CA ALA A 129 3.15 10.41 -2.90
C ALA A 129 2.28 11.65 -2.62
N THR A 130 1.01 11.44 -2.23
CA THR A 130 0.05 12.50 -1.89
C THR A 130 -0.29 12.59 -0.41
N GLY A 131 0.59 12.05 0.46
CA GLY A 131 0.49 12.24 1.91
C GLY A 131 -0.30 11.16 2.64
N PHE A 132 -0.55 9.99 2.03
CA PHE A 132 -1.10 8.84 2.75
C PHE A 132 -0.13 8.31 3.83
N GLY A 133 1.18 8.37 3.56
CA GLY A 133 2.24 8.08 4.53
C GLY A 133 2.20 6.66 5.08
N HIS A 134 1.70 5.69 4.32
CA HIS A 134 1.58 4.31 4.77
C HIS A 134 2.79 3.50 4.29
N GLU A 135 3.82 3.45 5.14
CA GLU A 135 5.09 2.75 4.90
C GLU A 135 5.12 1.34 5.51
N CYS A 136 3.95 0.66 5.59
CA CYS A 136 3.87 -0.71 6.08
C CYS A 136 4.47 -1.69 5.05
N PRO A 137 5.54 -2.44 5.38
CA PRO A 137 6.15 -3.40 4.47
C PRO A 137 5.16 -4.47 4.00
N ASP A 138 4.31 -4.95 4.90
CA ASP A 138 3.30 -5.98 4.58
C ASP A 138 2.25 -5.45 3.61
N MET A 139 1.86 -4.17 3.71
CA MET A 139 0.95 -3.56 2.73
C MET A 139 1.62 -3.41 1.37
N ALA A 140 2.91 -3.01 1.32
CA ALA A 140 3.63 -2.92 0.06
C ALA A 140 3.74 -4.29 -0.63
N ARG A 141 4.08 -5.33 0.14
CA ARG A 141 4.16 -6.72 -0.33
C ARG A 141 2.80 -7.25 -0.79
N LEU A 142 1.76 -7.06 0.03
CA LEU A 142 0.40 -7.45 -0.32
C LEU A 142 -0.10 -6.71 -1.57
N ALA A 143 0.22 -5.44 -1.73
CA ALA A 143 -0.18 -4.68 -2.91
C ALA A 143 0.40 -5.27 -4.20
N LEU A 144 1.64 -5.79 -4.18
CA LEU A 144 2.23 -6.51 -5.32
C LEU A 144 1.49 -7.82 -5.60
N VAL A 145 1.18 -8.60 -4.56
CA VAL A 145 0.39 -9.83 -4.68
C VAL A 145 -0.99 -9.56 -5.26
N LEU A 146 -1.64 -8.47 -4.85
CA LEU A 146 -2.97 -8.08 -5.33
C LEU A 146 -2.94 -7.36 -6.69
N THR A 147 -1.80 -7.18 -7.34
CA THR A 147 -1.71 -6.42 -8.60
C THR A 147 -1.58 -7.31 -9.84
N PRO A 148 -2.39 -7.09 -10.90
CA PRO A 148 -3.73 -6.50 -10.85
C PRO A 148 -4.69 -7.43 -10.11
N TYR A 149 -5.68 -6.90 -9.39
CA TYR A 149 -6.46 -7.79 -8.51
C TYR A 149 -7.40 -8.73 -9.27
N CYS A 150 -7.75 -8.41 -10.52
CA CYS A 150 -8.56 -9.28 -11.35
C CYS A 150 -7.91 -10.65 -11.61
N LYS A 151 -6.59 -10.80 -11.49
CA LYS A 151 -5.92 -12.09 -11.72
C LYS A 151 -6.40 -13.20 -10.76
N TRP A 152 -6.98 -12.81 -9.63
CA TRP A 152 -7.53 -13.72 -8.63
C TRP A 152 -8.99 -14.13 -8.90
N ASN A 153 -9.64 -13.56 -9.92
CA ASN A 153 -10.99 -13.96 -10.30
C ASN A 153 -10.98 -15.33 -10.99
N ARG A 154 -12.10 -16.06 -10.91
CA ARG A 154 -12.22 -17.43 -11.44
C ARG A 154 -11.89 -17.60 -12.92
N ILE A 155 -12.15 -16.58 -13.74
CA ILE A 155 -11.88 -16.63 -15.18
C ILE A 155 -10.37 -16.54 -15.42
N SER A 156 -9.69 -15.63 -14.74
CA SER A 156 -8.23 -15.45 -14.86
C SER A 156 -7.44 -16.64 -14.33
N LEU A 157 -7.99 -17.39 -13.37
CA LEU A 157 -7.34 -18.61 -12.86
C LEU A 157 -7.31 -19.77 -13.86
N LEU A 158 -8.06 -19.69 -14.97
CA LEU A 158 -7.96 -20.67 -16.05
C LEU A 158 -6.56 -20.69 -16.69
N ASP A 159 -5.83 -19.57 -16.59
CA ASP A 159 -4.46 -19.43 -17.07
C ASP A 159 -3.40 -19.89 -16.04
N GLY A 160 -3.83 -20.33 -14.85
CA GLY A 160 -2.99 -20.84 -13.77
C GLY A 160 -3.10 -20.03 -12.47
N MET A 161 -2.59 -20.62 -11.38
CA MET A 161 -2.61 -19.99 -10.05
C MET A 161 -1.47 -18.96 -9.91
N PRO A 162 -1.77 -17.68 -9.66
CA PRO A 162 -0.74 -16.69 -9.38
C PRO A 162 -0.04 -16.96 -8.03
N HIS A 163 1.20 -16.47 -7.88
CA HIS A 163 1.90 -16.55 -6.60
C HIS A 163 1.26 -15.60 -5.57
N ASP A 164 0.99 -16.12 -4.39
CA ASP A 164 0.38 -15.41 -3.26
C ASP A 164 1.38 -14.94 -2.21
N ASP A 165 2.68 -15.21 -2.43
CA ASP A 165 3.77 -14.86 -1.51
C ASP A 165 3.55 -15.44 -0.10
N GLY A 166 2.85 -16.57 0.04
CA GLY A 166 2.65 -17.26 1.32
C GLY A 166 1.88 -16.45 2.37
N PHE A 167 1.06 -15.48 1.97
CA PHE A 167 0.17 -14.78 2.89
C PHE A 167 -0.88 -15.74 3.48
N THR A 168 -1.19 -15.57 4.76
CA THR A 168 -2.35 -16.23 5.38
C THR A 168 -3.57 -15.30 5.35
N PRO A 169 -4.81 -15.83 5.43
CA PRO A 169 -6.03 -15.03 5.52
C PRO A 169 -6.01 -14.01 6.66
N GLU A 170 -5.46 -14.39 7.81
CA GLU A 170 -5.38 -13.54 9.00
C GLU A 170 -4.42 -12.37 8.76
N ALA A 171 -3.26 -12.65 8.16
CA ALA A 171 -2.28 -11.63 7.81
C ALA A 171 -2.86 -10.61 6.81
N VAL A 172 -3.54 -11.08 5.76
CA VAL A 172 -4.20 -10.20 4.78
C VAL A 172 -5.27 -9.33 5.45
N THR A 173 -6.11 -9.94 6.29
CA THR A 173 -7.20 -9.22 6.99
C THR A 173 -6.63 -8.13 7.90
N ALA A 174 -5.58 -8.43 8.66
CA ALA A 174 -4.91 -7.47 9.54
C ALA A 174 -4.31 -6.28 8.75
N VAL A 175 -3.65 -6.55 7.62
CA VAL A 175 -3.09 -5.52 6.74
C VAL A 175 -4.19 -4.62 6.18
N LEU A 176 -5.31 -5.20 5.72
CA LEU A 176 -6.43 -4.43 5.17
C LEU A 176 -7.19 -3.64 6.24
N ASP A 177 -7.37 -4.17 7.46
CA ASP A 177 -7.96 -3.42 8.57
C ASP A 177 -7.09 -2.20 8.91
N ASN A 178 -5.76 -2.36 8.96
CA ASN A 178 -4.83 -1.25 9.17
C ASN A 178 -4.89 -0.20 8.04
N LEU A 179 -4.97 -0.65 6.78
CA LEU A 179 -5.16 0.24 5.63
C LEU A 179 -6.44 1.08 5.78
N LEU A 180 -7.57 0.44 6.13
CA LEU A 180 -8.86 1.12 6.32
C LEU A 180 -8.83 2.11 7.48
N VAL A 181 -8.19 1.75 8.60
CA VAL A 181 -7.99 2.67 9.73
C VAL A 181 -7.22 3.92 9.27
N GLN A 182 -6.10 3.73 8.56
CA GLN A 182 -5.30 4.84 8.07
C GLN A 182 -6.08 5.73 7.09
N VAL A 183 -6.76 5.14 6.10
CA VAL A 183 -7.59 5.89 5.14
C VAL A 183 -8.68 6.67 5.86
N GLY A 184 -9.37 6.04 6.82
CA GLY A 184 -10.41 6.68 7.61
C GLY A 184 -9.90 7.88 8.42
N GLN A 185 -8.67 7.80 8.94
CA GLN A 185 -8.01 8.89 9.67
C GLN A 185 -7.63 10.05 8.75
N VAL A 186 -6.91 9.79 7.64
CA VAL A 186 -6.41 10.87 6.77
C VAL A 186 -7.52 11.59 6.00
N THR A 187 -8.61 10.89 5.67
CA THR A 187 -9.75 11.49 4.94
C THR A 187 -10.81 12.09 5.86
N GLY A 188 -10.89 11.64 7.12
CA GLY A 188 -11.97 11.96 8.05
C GLY A 188 -13.30 11.26 7.71
N HIS A 189 -13.28 10.14 6.97
CA HIS A 189 -14.49 9.38 6.63
C HIS A 189 -14.91 8.38 7.70
N ALA A 190 -14.05 8.11 8.70
CA ALA A 190 -14.41 7.27 9.83
C ALA A 190 -15.70 7.78 10.51
N LEU A 191 -16.62 6.86 10.83
CA LEU A 191 -17.83 7.22 11.55
C LEU A 191 -17.47 7.71 12.96
N PRO A 192 -18.07 8.81 13.46
CA PRO A 192 -17.99 9.16 14.87
C PRO A 192 -18.50 7.97 15.69
N ARG A 193 -17.75 7.59 16.74
CA ARG A 193 -18.02 6.42 17.61
C ARG A 193 -19.41 6.39 18.30
N GLY A 194 -20.28 7.39 18.07
CA GLY A 194 -21.57 7.56 18.76
C GLY A 194 -22.86 7.37 17.94
N ARG A 195 -22.81 7.02 16.65
CA ARG A 195 -24.04 6.90 15.82
C ARG A 195 -24.62 5.49 15.68
N THR A 196 -23.98 4.47 16.25
CA THR A 196 -24.43 3.07 16.23
C THR A 196 -25.44 2.73 17.35
N ALA A 197 -25.70 3.64 18.30
CA ALA A 197 -26.58 3.39 19.46
C ALA A 197 -27.95 4.10 19.41
N ARG A 198 -28.50 4.40 18.23
CA ARG A 198 -29.87 4.94 18.14
C ARG A 198 -30.65 4.40 16.95
N ARG A 199 -31.00 3.12 17.01
CA ARG A 199 -32.14 2.52 16.30
C ARG A 199 -32.52 1.16 16.90
N VAL A 200 -32.91 1.15 18.18
CA VAL A 200 -33.91 0.21 18.71
C VAL A 200 -34.65 0.95 19.82
N ARG A 201 -35.87 1.40 19.53
CA ARG A 201 -37.02 1.62 20.44
C ARG A 201 -38.13 2.21 19.58
N GLY A 202 -38.89 1.29 19.00
CA GLY A 202 -40.27 1.43 18.57
C GLY A 202 -40.95 0.17 19.03
#